data_AF-A0A3D1BI94-F1
#
_entry.id   AF-A0A3D1BI94-F1
#
_cell.length_a   1.000
_cell.length_b   1.000
_cell.length_c   1.000
_cell.angle_alpha   90.00
_cell.angle_beta   90.00
_cell.angle_gamma   90.00
#
_symmetry.space_group_name_H-M   'P 1'
#
loop_
_entity.id
_entity.type
_entity.pdbx_description
1 polymer ?
#
loop_
_entity_poly.entity_id
_entity_poly.type
_entity_poly.pdbx_seq_one_letter_code
_entity_poly.pdbx_strand_id
1 'polypeptide(L)' 'SIDQSIVNRFFKVRIVKRDAPVLPRRMKRSSPRIVSNDNRPGKVAKQQTVQKSMKVGRNEPCPCGSGKKYKKCCYPKYE' A
#
# COMPACT_ATOMS: atom_id res chain seq x y z
N SER A 1 36.19 -51.19 -1.53
CA SER A 1 34.98 -50.67 -2.20
C SER A 1 34.40 -49.58 -1.33
N ILE A 2 34.15 -48.39 -1.86
CA ILE A 2 33.64 -47.27 -1.06
C ILE A 2 32.13 -47.40 -0.93
N ASP A 3 31.62 -47.27 0.31
CA ASP A 3 30.20 -47.38 0.60
C ASP A 3 29.43 -46.15 0.08
N GLN A 4 28.55 -46.39 -0.89
CA GLN A 4 27.76 -45.35 -1.56
C GLN A 4 26.73 -44.68 -0.62
N SER A 5 26.35 -45.32 0.49
CA SER A 5 25.40 -44.77 1.47
C SER A 5 26.02 -43.64 2.30
N ILE A 6 27.32 -43.73 2.60
CA ILE A 6 28.08 -42.71 3.34
C ILE A 6 28.23 -41.45 2.47
N VAL A 7 28.59 -41.63 1.20
CA VAL A 7 28.76 -40.50 0.26
C VAL A 7 27.45 -39.73 0.09
N ASN A 8 26.31 -40.41 -0.05
CA ASN A 8 25.00 -39.77 -0.20
C ASN A 8 24.50 -39.09 1.09
N ARG A 9 24.92 -39.57 2.28
CA ARG A 9 24.58 -38.93 3.55
C ARG A 9 25.34 -37.63 3.78
N PHE A 10 26.59 -37.56 3.33
CA PHE A 10 27.43 -36.37 3.51
C PHE A 10 27.29 -35.35 2.36
N PHE A 11 27.08 -35.78 1.12
CA PHE A 11 27.01 -34.89 -0.04
C PHE A 11 25.60 -34.78 -0.62
N LYS A 12 24.65 -34.24 0.18
CA LYS A 12 23.34 -33.86 -0.35
C LYS A 12 23.39 -32.44 -0.95
N VAL A 13 24.17 -32.27 -2.02
CA VAL A 13 24.28 -30.98 -2.72
C VAL A 13 23.06 -30.79 -3.61
N ARG A 14 22.18 -29.85 -3.24
CA ARG A 14 21.13 -29.35 -4.15
C ARG A 14 21.70 -28.16 -4.91
N ILE A 15 22.02 -28.37 -6.19
CA ILE A 15 22.40 -27.28 -7.09
C ILE A 15 21.14 -26.46 -7.37
N VAL A 16 21.05 -25.28 -6.75
CA VAL A 16 19.98 -24.31 -7.04
C VAL A 16 20.34 -23.59 -8.34
N LYS A 17 19.59 -23.85 -9.42
CA LYS A 17 19.67 -22.97 -10.59
C LYS A 17 19.15 -21.60 -10.16
N ARG A 18 19.93 -20.55 -10.40
CA ARG A 18 19.44 -19.18 -10.25
C ARG A 18 18.46 -18.93 -11.39
N ASP A 19 17.20 -19.24 -11.17
CA ASP A 19 16.16 -18.85 -12.09
C ASP A 19 16.22 -17.32 -12.23
N ALA A 20 16.20 -16.85 -13.48
CA ALA A 20 16.33 -15.44 -13.83
C ALA A 20 15.37 -14.58 -13.00
N PRO A 21 15.72 -13.34 -12.65
CA PRO A 21 14.82 -12.47 -11.90
C PRO A 21 13.52 -12.31 -12.70
N VAL A 22 12.45 -12.91 -12.18
CA VAL A 22 11.10 -12.74 -12.72
C VAL A 22 10.76 -11.27 -12.53
N LEU A 23 10.92 -10.48 -13.59
CA LEU A 23 10.47 -9.09 -13.58
C LEU A 23 8.97 -9.10 -13.21
N PRO A 24 8.54 -8.28 -12.24
CA PRO A 24 7.14 -8.25 -11.85
C PRO A 24 6.33 -7.88 -13.09
N ARG A 25 5.46 -8.77 -13.54
CA ARG A 25 4.47 -8.45 -14.59
C ARG A 25 3.68 -7.26 -14.08
N ARG A 26 3.82 -6.11 -14.76
CA ARG A 26 3.03 -4.90 -14.49
C ARG A 26 1.57 -5.26 -14.75
N MET A 27 0.85 -5.62 -13.70
CA MET A 27 -0.59 -5.89 -13.75
C MET A 27 -1.23 -4.59 -14.23
N LYS A 28 -1.66 -4.55 -15.49
CA LYS A 28 -2.49 -3.44 -15.99
C LYS A 28 -3.73 -3.49 -15.12
N ARG A 29 -3.86 -2.54 -14.18
CA ARG A 29 -5.09 -2.33 -13.42
C ARG A 29 -6.16 -2.02 -14.45
N SER A 30 -6.89 -3.04 -14.91
CA SER A 30 -8.22 -2.81 -15.46
C SER A 30 -8.97 -2.14 -14.31
N SER A 31 -9.30 -0.88 -14.52
CA SER A 31 -10.20 -0.15 -13.63
C SER A 31 -11.35 -1.07 -13.23
N PRO A 32 -11.63 -1.28 -11.93
CA PRO A 32 -12.85 -1.97 -11.58
C PRO A 32 -14.00 -1.13 -12.14
N ARG A 33 -14.68 -1.66 -13.16
CA ARG A 33 -16.01 -1.16 -13.49
C ARG A 33 -16.81 -1.35 -12.22
N ILE A 34 -17.15 -0.25 -11.56
CA ILE A 34 -18.18 -0.23 -10.53
C ILE A 34 -19.46 -0.64 -11.23
N VAL A 35 -19.79 -1.93 -11.22
CA VAL A 35 -21.14 -2.40 -11.53
C VAL A 35 -21.86 -2.44 -10.20
N SER A 36 -22.28 -1.27 -9.74
CA SER A 36 -23.23 -1.15 -8.64
C SER A 36 -24.61 -1.52 -9.17
N ASN A 37 -24.95 -2.80 -9.10
CA ASN A 37 -26.35 -3.22 -9.26
C ASN A 37 -27.07 -3.04 -7.92
N ASP A 38 -27.34 -1.78 -7.57
CA ASP A 38 -28.13 -1.44 -6.40
C ASP A 38 -29.63 -1.53 -6.74
N ASN A 39 -30.26 -2.67 -6.48
CA ASN A 39 -31.73 -2.83 -6.51
C ASN A 39 -32.37 -2.21 -5.25
N ARG A 40 -32.13 -0.92 -4.97
CA ARG A 40 -32.76 -0.23 -3.85
C ARG A 40 -33.95 0.61 -4.34
N PRO A 41 -35.20 0.23 -4.06
CA PRO A 41 -36.34 1.07 -4.41
C PRO A 41 -36.40 2.23 -3.42
N GLY A 42 -35.95 3.40 -3.86
CA GLY A 42 -36.05 4.62 -3.07
C GLY A 42 -35.38 5.79 -3.77
N LYS A 43 -36.17 6.76 -4.24
CA LYS A 43 -35.67 8.07 -4.65
C LYS A 43 -35.12 8.79 -3.41
N VAL A 44 -33.84 8.57 -3.09
CA VAL A 44 -33.14 9.39 -2.10
C VAL A 44 -32.73 10.70 -2.76
N ALA A 45 -33.30 11.81 -2.27
CA ALA A 45 -32.88 13.15 -2.65
C ALA A 45 -31.37 13.31 -2.40
N LYS A 46 -30.66 13.95 -3.34
CA LYS A 46 -29.20 14.16 -3.26
C LYS A 46 -28.88 14.94 -1.99
N GLN A 47 -28.35 14.27 -0.97
CA GLN A 47 -27.87 14.93 0.24
C GLN A 47 -26.65 15.78 -0.15
N GLN A 48 -26.72 17.10 0.08
CA GLN A 48 -25.58 17.98 -0.10
C GLN A 48 -24.58 17.71 1.02
N THR A 49 -23.39 17.22 0.66
CA THR A 49 -22.30 16.99 1.60
C THR A 49 -21.72 18.33 2.08
N VAL A 50 -21.70 18.56 3.40
CA VAL A 50 -21.05 19.71 4.02
C VAL A 50 -19.56 19.72 3.65
N GLN A 51 -19.11 20.74 2.92
CA GLN A 51 -17.70 20.92 2.59
C GLN A 51 -16.93 21.30 3.86
N LYS A 52 -16.16 20.38 4.41
CA LYS A 52 -15.33 20.65 5.59
C LYS A 52 -14.17 21.56 5.19
N SER A 53 -13.89 22.58 5.99
CA SER A 53 -12.72 23.44 5.82
C SER A 53 -11.43 22.61 5.68
N MET A 54 -10.54 23.05 4.78
CA MET A 54 -9.29 22.34 4.47
C MET A 54 -8.44 22.21 5.73
N LYS A 55 -8.37 20.99 6.27
CA LYS A 55 -7.49 20.68 7.40
C LYS A 55 -6.06 20.59 6.89
N VAL A 56 -5.18 21.43 7.42
CA VAL A 56 -3.73 21.34 7.19
C VAL A 56 -3.24 19.96 7.64
N GLY A 57 -2.62 19.22 6.73
CA GLY A 57 -2.06 17.90 7.01
C GLY A 57 -0.87 17.98 7.97
N ARG A 58 -0.69 16.95 8.81
CA ARG A 58 0.39 16.90 9.82
C ARG A 58 1.80 17.13 9.23
N ASN A 59 2.06 16.72 7.99
CA ASN A 59 3.37 16.88 7.35
C ASN A 59 3.49 18.12 6.44
N GLU A 60 2.41 18.87 6.20
CA GLU A 60 2.42 20.05 5.34
C GLU A 60 3.20 21.21 5.96
N PRO A 61 3.68 22.19 5.17
CA PRO A 61 4.26 23.41 5.71
C PRO A 61 3.27 24.08 6.67
N CYS A 62 3.76 24.52 7.83
CA CYS A 62 2.89 25.11 8.82
C CYS A 62 2.39 26.49 8.36
N PRO A 63 1.09 26.80 8.48
CA PRO A 63 0.54 28.13 8.16
C PRO A 63 1.08 29.24 9.09
N CYS A 64 1.85 28.90 10.14
CA CYS A 64 2.55 29.85 11.01
C CYS A 64 3.68 30.62 10.31
N GLY A 65 4.03 30.28 9.06
CA GLY A 65 5.13 30.92 8.32
C GLY A 65 6.53 30.47 8.76
N SER A 66 6.66 29.54 9.70
CA SER A 66 7.97 29.11 10.23
C SER A 66 8.82 28.26 9.28
N GLY A 67 8.28 27.87 8.13
CA GLY A 67 8.91 26.91 7.21
C GLY A 67 9.01 25.47 7.75
N LYS A 68 8.58 25.20 8.99
CA LYS A 68 8.58 23.86 9.59
C LYS A 68 7.32 23.09 9.22
N LYS A 69 7.40 21.76 9.19
CA LYS A 69 6.22 20.88 9.04
C LYS A 69 5.22 21.14 10.17
N TYR A 70 3.92 21.12 9.90
CA TYR A 70 2.85 21.41 10.86
C TYR A 70 3.00 20.59 12.15
N LYS A 71 3.38 19.30 12.05
CA LYS A 71 3.68 18.40 13.19
C LYS A 71 4.79 18.87 14.14
N LYS A 72 5.63 19.79 13.69
CA LYS A 72 6.80 20.33 14.39
C LYS A 72 6.67 21.85 14.68
N CYS A 73 5.59 22.51 14.25
CA CYS A 73 5.28 23.92 14.61
C CYS A 73 4.04 23.93 15.51
N CYS A 74 2.84 24.03 14.92
CA CYS A 74 1.59 24.30 15.66
C CYS A 74 0.73 23.05 15.91
N TYR A 75 1.31 21.84 15.91
CA TYR A 75 0.58 20.60 16.21
C TYR A 75 1.03 20.04 17.55
N PRO A 76 0.12 19.57 18.43
CA PRO A 76 -1.33 19.63 18.31
C PRO A 76 -1.88 21.04 18.59
N LYS A 77 -2.95 21.43 17.90
CA LYS A 77 -3.62 22.74 18.04
C LYS A 77 -4.47 22.88 19.32
N TYR A 78 -4.39 21.93 20.24
CA TYR A 78 -5.26 21.83 21.41
C TYR A 78 -4.45 22.04 22.70
N GLU A 79 -4.53 23.25 23.25
CA GLU A 79 -5.05 23.50 24.61
C GLU A 79 -6.36 24.29 24.44
#